data_AF-A0A535TJD9-F1
#
_entry.id   AF-A0A535TJD9-F1
#
_cell.length_a   1.000
_cell.length_b   1.000
_cell.length_c   1.000
_cell.angle_alpha   90.00
_cell.angle_beta   90.00
_cell.angle_gamma   90.00
#
_symmetry.space_group_name_H-M   'P 1'
#
loop_
_entity.id
_entity.type
_entity.pdbx_description
1 polymer ?
#
loop_
_entity_poly.entity_id
_entity_poly.type
_entity_poly.pdbx_seq_one_letter_code
_entity_poly.pdbx_strand_id
1 'polypeptide(L)'
;MFDRFIAINTPVARQFLEITLPNGLTADYKPIGAAVLALPFYVVTHLIFLLAVPGHQDPDVSAEYQLAFTAASLFYAVLAMLVLYRFVRWVFGPRPAWLATVGVVLATPLVAYVLFGASYSHTFSVFTVTAFAVLLYATRRNRTPLQWFMAGLLGGLATITHVQEALFLALVPAEAVWQVLHRAWGFRSLSGYGLLAVGVALPIVPQLVVDQVIFQQWLPQPAPNIAFDFTHPHLLDLLVSTHHGWLSWSPLVALALLGLPTVVRRLEWFGVGLLLVGIGEFWINASLSDWWGGNAFGARRMTDQSLLVGLGLAASCAWLFQRRLARLAAVLVAAGVAWTALLLAQYYYLIRTDVGPPWRDFLLGQLQAIAFIPRLFIQGTVVREVADGSWLLALYTGLVVAGVVVAALKVGSRTSLRINGRPGGDTPNPDSSGRPVRSLVPAPARSPATG
;
A
#
# COMPACT_ATOMS: atom_id res chain seq x y z
N MET A 1 20.60 1.31 12.62
CA MET A 1 20.95 1.17 11.19
C MET A 1 19.99 1.92 10.26
N PHE A 2 18.98 2.66 10.78
CA PHE A 2 18.05 3.42 9.95
C PHE A 2 17.84 4.80 10.59
N ASP A 3 18.77 5.71 10.34
CA ASP A 3 18.81 7.03 11.01
C ASP A 3 18.38 8.16 10.06
N ARG A 4 17.80 7.84 8.90
CA ARG A 4 17.51 8.83 7.84
C ARG A 4 16.17 8.55 7.18
N PHE A 5 15.46 9.63 6.86
CA PHE A 5 14.15 9.56 6.21
C PHE A 5 14.21 9.10 4.75
N ILE A 6 15.34 9.39 4.13
CA ILE A 6 15.74 8.93 2.81
C ILE A 6 17.12 8.29 2.99
N ALA A 7 17.25 7.07 2.50
CA ALA A 7 18.50 6.31 2.59
C ALA A 7 19.53 6.95 1.67
N ILE A 8 20.36 7.82 2.22
CA ILE A 8 21.59 8.28 1.60
C ILE A 8 22.73 7.97 2.58
N ASN A 9 23.78 7.29 2.11
CA ASN A 9 24.85 6.77 2.95
C ASN A 9 24.36 5.80 4.06
N THR A 10 23.30 5.03 3.79
CA THR A 10 22.87 4.01 4.74
C THR A 10 23.88 2.87 4.72
N PRO A 11 24.34 2.38 5.89
CA PRO A 11 25.23 1.24 5.96
C PRO A 11 24.61 0.05 5.21
N VAL A 12 25.27 -0.39 4.14
CA VAL A 12 24.87 -1.59 3.42
C VAL A 12 25.30 -2.80 4.25
N ALA A 13 24.35 -3.67 4.58
CA ALA A 13 24.64 -4.93 5.24
C ALA A 13 25.26 -5.90 4.21
N ARG A 14 26.54 -5.69 3.91
CA ARG A 14 27.32 -6.44 2.90
C ARG A 14 27.31 -7.95 3.13
N GLN A 15 27.17 -8.37 4.38
CA GLN A 15 26.94 -9.77 4.76
C GLN A 15 25.79 -10.46 3.99
N PHE A 16 24.75 -9.73 3.56
CA PHE A 16 23.67 -10.30 2.75
C PHE A 16 24.03 -10.44 1.27
N LEU A 17 25.08 -9.74 0.81
CA LEU A 17 25.65 -9.84 -0.54
C LEU A 17 26.78 -10.88 -0.63
N GLU A 18 27.18 -11.45 0.50
CA GLU A 18 28.29 -12.41 0.61
C GLU A 18 27.85 -13.88 0.49
N ILE A 19 26.54 -14.15 0.39
CA ILE A 19 26.04 -15.51 0.19
C ILE A 19 26.24 -15.90 -1.27
N THR A 20 27.32 -16.62 -1.55
CA THR A 20 27.63 -17.13 -2.89
C THR A 20 27.03 -18.52 -3.11
N LEU A 21 26.30 -18.69 -4.20
CA LEU A 21 25.72 -19.95 -4.65
C LEU A 21 26.78 -20.83 -5.35
N PRO A 22 26.54 -22.14 -5.53
CA PRO A 22 27.48 -23.04 -6.21
C PRO A 22 27.87 -22.63 -7.64
N ASN A 23 27.04 -21.84 -8.30
CA ASN A 23 27.31 -21.28 -9.63
C ASN A 23 28.14 -19.97 -9.60
N GLY A 24 28.60 -19.53 -8.42
CA GLY A 24 29.43 -18.33 -8.24
C GLY A 24 28.64 -17.01 -8.19
N LEU A 25 27.31 -17.04 -8.28
CA LEU A 25 26.45 -15.85 -8.17
C LEU A 25 26.08 -15.56 -6.72
N THR A 26 25.82 -14.30 -6.40
CA THR A 26 25.24 -13.90 -5.10
C THR A 26 23.76 -14.30 -5.04
N ALA A 27 23.34 -14.90 -3.93
CA ALA A 27 21.95 -15.24 -3.70
C ALA A 27 21.11 -13.98 -3.43
N ASP A 28 20.04 -13.77 -4.20
CA ASP A 28 18.98 -12.80 -3.90
C ASP A 28 17.63 -13.51 -3.86
N TYR A 29 17.11 -13.70 -2.64
CA TYR A 29 15.81 -14.34 -2.41
C TYR A 29 14.64 -13.35 -2.50
N LYS A 30 14.89 -12.08 -2.86
CA LYS A 30 13.84 -11.06 -2.95
C LYS A 30 13.34 -10.93 -4.39
N PRO A 31 12.01 -10.82 -4.58
CA PRO A 31 11.44 -10.56 -5.89
C PRO A 31 11.89 -9.21 -6.48
N ILE A 32 12.02 -9.15 -7.81
CA ILE A 32 12.63 -8.02 -8.53
C ILE A 32 11.71 -6.81 -8.73
N GLY A 33 10.44 -6.90 -8.33
CA GLY A 33 9.41 -5.91 -8.67
C GLY A 33 9.69 -4.50 -8.15
N ALA A 34 10.26 -4.39 -6.94
CA ALA A 34 10.69 -3.09 -6.42
C ALA A 34 11.82 -2.48 -7.26
N ALA A 35 12.77 -3.29 -7.73
CA ALA A 35 13.83 -2.85 -8.63
C ALA A 35 13.28 -2.42 -9.99
N VAL A 36 12.33 -3.17 -10.57
CA VAL A 36 11.66 -2.81 -11.83
C VAL A 36 10.93 -1.46 -11.71
N LEU A 37 10.22 -1.24 -10.60
CA LEU A 37 9.50 0.01 -10.35
C LEU A 37 10.44 1.19 -10.08
N ALA A 38 11.58 0.94 -9.44
CA ALA A 38 12.64 1.93 -9.19
C ALA A 38 13.52 2.21 -10.42
N LEU A 39 13.52 1.32 -11.43
CA LEU A 39 14.40 1.39 -12.59
C LEU A 39 14.42 2.76 -13.31
N PRO A 40 13.29 3.47 -13.53
CA PRO A 40 13.32 4.79 -14.15
C PRO A 40 14.15 5.81 -13.36
N PHE A 41 14.12 5.74 -12.02
CA PHE A 41 14.92 6.61 -11.16
C PHE A 41 16.41 6.23 -11.23
N TYR A 42 16.70 4.93 -11.21
CA TYR A 42 18.06 4.42 -11.39
C TYR A 42 18.68 4.86 -12.72
N VAL A 43 17.93 4.74 -13.83
CA VAL A 43 18.41 5.13 -15.16
C VAL A 43 18.71 6.63 -15.21
N VAL A 44 17.82 7.47 -14.66
CA VAL A 44 18.06 8.92 -14.61
C VAL A 44 19.31 9.24 -13.79
N THR A 45 19.47 8.64 -12.61
CA THR A 45 20.67 8.82 -11.77
C THR A 45 21.93 8.35 -12.52
N HIS A 46 21.91 7.17 -13.11
CA HIS A 46 23.05 6.63 -13.84
C HIS A 46 23.47 7.52 -15.02
N LEU A 47 22.50 8.02 -15.80
CA LEU A 47 22.77 8.95 -16.90
C LEU A 47 23.35 10.28 -16.43
N ILE A 48 22.86 10.83 -15.32
CA ILE A 48 23.42 12.06 -14.72
C ILE A 48 24.88 11.83 -14.34
N PHE A 49 25.19 10.73 -13.64
CA PHE A 49 26.54 10.45 -13.18
C PHE A 49 27.49 10.11 -14.33
N LEU A 50 27.02 9.39 -15.34
CA LEU A 50 27.81 9.08 -16.53
C LEU A 50 28.25 10.36 -17.27
N LEU A 51 27.36 11.36 -17.33
CA LEU A 51 27.59 12.58 -18.10
C LEU A 51 28.28 13.70 -17.29
N ALA A 52 27.98 13.81 -15.99
CA ALA A 52 28.41 14.93 -15.17
C ALA A 52 29.58 14.61 -14.21
N VAL A 53 29.77 13.34 -13.83
CA VAL A 53 30.82 12.93 -12.88
C VAL A 53 31.46 11.59 -13.31
N PRO A 54 32.24 11.59 -14.42
CA PRO A 54 32.88 10.37 -14.90
C PRO A 54 33.83 9.77 -13.85
N GLY A 55 33.72 8.46 -13.60
CA GLY A 55 34.62 7.71 -12.71
C GLY A 55 34.15 7.50 -11.27
N HIS A 56 32.96 8.00 -10.88
CA HIS A 56 32.40 7.86 -9.52
C HIS A 56 31.33 6.75 -9.41
N GLN A 57 31.53 5.61 -10.08
CA GLN A 57 30.45 4.63 -10.32
C GLN A 57 30.67 3.32 -9.57
N ASP A 58 29.91 3.12 -8.49
CA ASP A 58 29.55 1.80 -8.00
C ASP A 58 28.01 1.72 -8.01
N PRO A 59 27.40 1.22 -9.11
CA PRO A 59 25.94 1.18 -9.25
C PRO A 59 25.26 0.24 -8.26
N ASP A 60 26.01 -0.59 -7.54
CA ASP A 60 25.46 -1.63 -6.67
C ASP A 60 25.10 -1.04 -5.29
N VAL A 61 25.97 -0.18 -4.73
CA VAL A 61 25.83 0.27 -3.33
C VAL A 61 26.06 1.76 -3.05
N SER A 62 26.42 2.56 -4.05
CA SER A 62 26.71 3.98 -3.84
C SER A 62 25.49 4.78 -3.38
N ALA A 63 25.75 5.88 -2.67
CA ALA A 63 24.74 6.65 -1.95
C ALA A 63 23.66 7.25 -2.86
N GLU A 64 24.02 7.54 -4.11
CA GLU A 64 23.19 8.18 -5.10
C GLU A 64 22.16 7.22 -5.69
N TYR A 65 22.50 5.94 -5.77
CA TYR A 65 21.58 4.87 -6.14
C TYR A 65 20.65 4.52 -4.97
N GLN A 66 21.13 4.58 -3.73
CA GLN A 66 20.26 4.49 -2.54
C GLN A 66 19.23 5.63 -2.51
N LEU A 67 19.66 6.86 -2.84
CA LEU A 67 18.77 8.01 -3.00
C LEU A 67 17.78 7.80 -4.15
N ALA A 68 18.22 7.27 -5.29
CA ALA A 68 17.34 6.97 -6.43
C ALA A 68 16.23 5.97 -6.04
N PHE A 69 16.60 4.89 -5.34
CA PHE A 69 15.64 3.88 -4.88
C PHE A 69 14.62 4.47 -3.90
N THR A 70 15.10 5.22 -2.90
CA THR A 70 14.23 5.80 -1.88
C THR A 70 13.38 6.97 -2.40
N ALA A 71 13.86 7.70 -3.40
CA ALA A 71 13.07 8.64 -4.19
C ALA A 71 11.94 7.93 -4.94
N ALA A 72 12.22 6.78 -5.56
CA ALA A 72 11.18 5.95 -6.19
C ALA A 72 10.16 5.46 -5.16
N SER A 73 10.62 4.95 -4.00
CA SER A 73 9.74 4.54 -2.90
C SER A 73 8.79 5.66 -2.47
N LEU A 74 9.31 6.87 -2.25
CA LEU A 74 8.52 8.05 -1.92
C LEU A 74 7.51 8.40 -3.04
N PHE A 75 7.93 8.34 -4.30
CA PHE A 75 7.06 8.58 -5.45
C PHE A 75 5.84 7.64 -5.42
N TYR A 76 6.05 6.34 -5.26
CA TYR A 76 4.97 5.35 -5.21
C TYR A 76 4.15 5.43 -3.92
N ALA A 77 4.75 5.79 -2.78
CA ALA A 77 4.00 6.08 -1.56
C ALA A 77 2.99 7.21 -1.77
N VAL A 78 3.41 8.32 -2.40
CA VAL A 78 2.51 9.44 -2.73
C VAL A 78 1.42 9.02 -3.71
N LEU A 79 1.77 8.27 -4.76
CA LEU A 79 0.75 7.75 -5.69
C LEU A 79 -0.25 6.82 -5.01
N ALA A 80 0.21 5.92 -4.13
CA ALA A 80 -0.66 5.02 -3.38
C ALA A 80 -1.65 5.80 -2.51
N MET A 81 -1.17 6.81 -1.77
CA MET A 81 -2.01 7.69 -0.96
C MET A 81 -3.06 8.42 -1.79
N LEU A 82 -2.69 8.93 -2.98
CA LEU A 82 -3.61 9.60 -3.88
C LEU A 82 -4.70 8.66 -4.41
N VAL A 83 -4.32 7.46 -4.88
CA VAL A 83 -5.28 6.46 -5.37
C VAL A 83 -6.22 6.03 -4.25
N LEU A 84 -5.67 5.71 -3.07
CA LEU A 84 -6.44 5.36 -1.87
C LEU A 84 -7.43 6.45 -1.49
N TYR A 85 -6.95 7.69 -1.29
CA TYR A 85 -7.79 8.83 -0.90
C TYR A 85 -8.91 9.06 -1.91
N ARG A 86 -8.61 9.05 -3.21
CA ARG A 86 -9.62 9.30 -4.26
C ARG A 86 -10.67 8.21 -4.30
N PHE A 87 -10.26 6.95 -4.20
CA PHE A 87 -11.19 5.84 -4.19
C PHE A 87 -12.09 5.87 -2.95
N VAL A 88 -11.49 5.99 -1.76
CA VAL A 88 -12.22 6.08 -0.50
C VAL A 88 -13.15 7.30 -0.46
N ARG A 89 -12.71 8.45 -0.97
CA ARG A 89 -13.52 9.68 -1.11
C ARG A 89 -14.75 9.44 -1.97
N TRP A 90 -14.61 8.71 -3.06
CA TRP A 90 -15.74 8.38 -3.92
C TRP A 90 -16.76 7.48 -3.21
N VAL A 91 -16.32 6.58 -2.32
CA VAL A 91 -17.21 5.68 -1.58
C VAL A 91 -17.86 6.32 -0.34
N PHE A 92 -17.10 7.09 0.44
CA PHE A 92 -17.49 7.55 1.79
C PHE A 92 -17.50 9.08 1.95
N GLY A 93 -17.12 9.83 0.92
CA GLY A 93 -17.03 11.29 0.96
C GLY A 93 -15.66 11.81 1.45
N PRO A 94 -15.41 13.12 1.32
CA PRO A 94 -14.07 13.69 1.47
C PRO A 94 -13.53 13.66 2.91
N ARG A 95 -14.37 13.95 3.92
CA ARG A 95 -13.90 14.05 5.31
C ARG A 95 -13.52 12.68 5.90
N PRO A 96 -14.33 11.61 5.78
CA PRO A 96 -13.93 10.28 6.22
C PRO A 96 -12.72 9.74 5.46
N ALA A 97 -12.65 10.01 4.14
CA ALA A 97 -11.51 9.61 3.34
C ALA A 97 -10.20 10.28 3.77
N TRP A 98 -10.24 11.58 4.09
CA TRP A 98 -9.07 12.28 4.60
C TRP A 98 -8.57 11.67 5.92
N LEU A 99 -9.47 11.47 6.89
CA LEU A 99 -9.14 10.82 8.16
C LEU A 99 -8.59 9.42 7.97
N ALA A 100 -9.17 8.65 7.05
CA ALA A 100 -8.73 7.29 6.78
C ALA A 100 -7.36 7.23 6.11
N THR A 101 -7.09 8.06 5.11
CA THR A 101 -5.78 8.10 4.45
C THR A 101 -4.69 8.57 5.42
N VAL A 102 -4.97 9.59 6.24
CA VAL A 102 -4.05 10.04 7.30
C VAL A 102 -3.82 8.92 8.32
N GLY A 103 -4.88 8.25 8.79
CA GLY A 103 -4.77 7.15 9.74
C GLY A 103 -3.99 5.95 9.20
N VAL A 104 -4.24 5.54 7.95
CA VAL A 104 -3.48 4.45 7.30
C VAL A 104 -1.99 4.79 7.24
N VAL A 105 -1.63 6.01 6.88
CA VAL A 105 -0.23 6.38 6.69
C VAL A 105 0.48 6.60 8.01
N LEU A 106 -0.15 7.30 8.97
CA LEU A 106 0.53 7.78 10.18
C LEU A 106 0.23 6.98 11.45
N ALA A 107 -0.81 6.14 11.45
CA ALA A 107 -1.23 5.34 12.60
C ALA A 107 -1.14 3.83 12.35
N THR A 108 -0.37 3.42 11.34
CA THR A 108 -0.05 2.02 11.04
C THR A 108 1.46 1.87 10.81
N PRO A 109 2.00 0.65 10.67
CA PRO A 109 3.44 0.46 10.43
C PRO A 109 3.93 1.11 9.14
N LEU A 110 3.03 1.44 8.21
CA LEU A 110 3.37 2.09 6.94
C LEU A 110 4.20 3.36 7.13
N VAL A 111 3.98 4.12 8.21
CA VAL A 111 4.78 5.32 8.52
C VAL A 111 6.27 5.02 8.58
N ALA A 112 6.65 3.88 9.18
CA ALA A 112 8.05 3.51 9.33
C ALA A 112 8.67 3.19 7.98
N TYR A 113 7.92 2.54 7.09
CA TYR A 113 8.40 2.15 5.76
C TYR A 113 8.35 3.28 4.74
N VAL A 114 7.55 4.32 4.98
CA VAL A 114 7.58 5.55 4.19
C VAL A 114 8.71 6.48 4.66
N LEU A 115 8.96 6.55 5.98
CA LEU A 115 9.80 7.60 6.58
C LEU A 115 11.12 7.13 7.19
N PHE A 116 11.42 5.84 7.32
CA PHE A 116 12.67 5.39 7.95
C PHE A 116 13.26 4.16 7.23
N GLY A 117 12.39 3.25 6.80
CA GLY A 117 12.70 2.05 6.02
C GLY A 117 12.34 2.20 4.54
N ALA A 118 12.56 3.37 3.94
CA ALA A 118 12.18 3.66 2.55
C ALA A 118 12.92 2.78 1.50
N SER A 119 13.93 2.02 1.91
CA SER A 119 14.59 1.01 1.07
C SER A 119 13.84 -0.33 1.00
N TYR A 120 12.77 -0.51 1.78
CA TYR A 120 11.91 -1.69 1.69
C TYR A 120 10.91 -1.60 0.53
N SER A 121 10.43 -2.76 0.07
CA SER A 121 9.49 -2.86 -1.06
C SER A 121 8.04 -2.45 -0.73
N HIS A 122 7.68 -2.25 0.54
CA HIS A 122 6.29 -2.07 0.98
C HIS A 122 5.56 -0.91 0.29
N THR A 123 6.20 0.23 0.04
CA THR A 123 5.53 1.36 -0.66
C THR A 123 5.16 1.01 -2.10
N PHE A 124 5.96 0.17 -2.75
CA PHE A 124 5.72 -0.33 -4.10
C PHE A 124 4.58 -1.36 -4.09
N SER A 125 4.55 -2.27 -3.11
CA SER A 125 3.45 -3.23 -2.90
C SER A 125 2.13 -2.50 -2.68
N VAL A 126 2.09 -1.57 -1.72
CA VAL A 126 0.87 -0.79 -1.40
C VAL A 126 0.37 -0.03 -2.64
N PHE A 127 1.25 0.57 -3.45
CA PHE A 127 0.85 1.20 -4.70
C PHE A 127 0.26 0.21 -5.70
N THR A 128 1.00 -0.86 -6.04
CA THR A 128 0.61 -1.81 -7.09
C THR A 128 -0.69 -2.53 -6.73
N VAL A 129 -0.81 -3.03 -5.49
CA VAL A 129 -2.02 -3.66 -4.94
C VAL A 129 -3.21 -2.69 -4.97
N THR A 130 -3.03 -1.46 -4.46
CA THR A 130 -4.12 -0.48 -4.41
C THR A 130 -4.55 -0.06 -5.81
N ALA A 131 -3.60 0.23 -6.70
CA ALA A 131 -3.88 0.61 -8.07
C ALA A 131 -4.56 -0.51 -8.86
N PHE A 132 -4.09 -1.76 -8.71
CA PHE A 132 -4.70 -2.96 -9.29
C PHE A 132 -6.15 -3.11 -8.84
N ALA A 133 -6.39 -3.19 -7.53
CA ALA A 133 -7.72 -3.45 -6.98
C ALA A 133 -8.71 -2.32 -7.32
N VAL A 134 -8.27 -1.06 -7.24
CA VAL A 134 -9.08 0.10 -7.61
C VAL A 134 -9.36 0.13 -9.12
N LEU A 135 -8.37 -0.12 -9.97
CA LEU A 135 -8.57 -0.17 -11.43
C LEU A 135 -9.58 -1.26 -11.79
N LEU A 136 -9.43 -2.46 -11.21
CA LEU A 136 -10.35 -3.57 -11.38
C LEU A 136 -11.77 -3.12 -11.01
N TYR A 137 -12.01 -2.70 -9.76
CA TYR A 137 -13.36 -2.36 -9.34
C TYR A 137 -13.97 -1.13 -10.04
N ALA A 138 -13.19 -0.06 -10.22
CA ALA A 138 -13.69 1.21 -10.76
C ALA A 138 -14.09 1.13 -12.24
N THR A 139 -13.51 0.18 -12.99
CA THR A 139 -13.76 0.00 -14.43
C THR A 139 -14.62 -1.22 -14.77
N ARG A 140 -15.05 -2.00 -13.78
CA ARG A 140 -15.76 -3.30 -13.91
C ARG A 140 -16.90 -3.36 -14.93
N ARG A 141 -17.61 -2.24 -15.16
CA ARG A 141 -18.74 -2.19 -16.10
C ARG A 141 -18.34 -2.01 -17.57
N ASN A 142 -17.25 -1.28 -17.86
CA ASN A 142 -16.87 -0.86 -19.22
C ASN A 142 -15.35 -0.71 -19.34
N ARG A 143 -14.62 -1.79 -19.04
CA ARG A 143 -13.15 -1.78 -19.07
C ARG A 143 -12.65 -1.84 -20.51
N THR A 144 -11.78 -0.90 -20.89
CA THR A 144 -11.14 -0.91 -22.23
C THR A 144 -10.06 -2.00 -22.31
N PRO A 145 -9.63 -2.42 -23.52
CA PRO A 145 -8.53 -3.38 -23.67
C PRO A 145 -7.25 -2.97 -22.94
N LEU A 146 -6.89 -1.69 -23.01
CA LEU A 146 -5.73 -1.14 -22.29
C LEU A 146 -5.92 -1.25 -20.77
N GLN A 147 -7.11 -1.00 -20.24
CA GLN A 147 -7.37 -1.11 -18.80
C GLN A 147 -7.35 -2.57 -18.32
N TRP A 148 -7.79 -3.53 -19.14
CA TRP A 148 -7.63 -4.95 -18.86
C TRP A 148 -6.16 -5.34 -18.75
N PHE A 149 -5.36 -4.96 -19.75
CA PHE A 149 -3.92 -5.18 -19.75
C PHE A 149 -3.23 -4.50 -18.55
N MET A 150 -3.55 -3.24 -18.27
CA MET A 150 -2.97 -2.48 -17.15
C MET A 150 -3.36 -3.05 -15.79
N ALA A 151 -4.58 -3.58 -15.62
CA ALA A 151 -4.95 -4.29 -14.40
C ALA A 151 -4.09 -5.55 -14.25
N GLY A 152 -3.91 -6.32 -15.33
CA GLY A 152 -3.01 -7.46 -15.32
C GLY A 152 -1.57 -7.07 -14.95
N LEU A 153 -1.04 -6.02 -15.61
CA LEU A 153 0.30 -5.51 -15.37
C LEU A 153 0.52 -5.12 -13.91
N LEU A 154 -0.42 -4.40 -13.30
CA LEU A 154 -0.33 -4.01 -11.90
C LEU A 154 -0.42 -5.22 -10.95
N GLY A 155 -1.27 -6.20 -11.25
CA GLY A 155 -1.38 -7.44 -10.46
C GLY A 155 -0.13 -8.33 -10.58
N GLY A 156 0.46 -8.44 -11.77
CA GLY A 156 1.73 -9.11 -11.99
C GLY A 156 2.88 -8.39 -11.29
N LEU A 157 2.94 -7.07 -11.37
CA LEU A 157 3.92 -6.24 -10.65
C LEU A 157 3.78 -6.39 -9.13
N ALA A 158 2.55 -6.43 -8.59
CA ALA A 158 2.33 -6.69 -7.17
C ALA A 158 2.94 -8.05 -6.76
N THR A 159 2.63 -9.09 -7.54
CA THR A 159 3.14 -10.46 -7.33
C THR A 159 4.67 -10.52 -7.32
N ILE A 160 5.33 -9.86 -8.27
CA ILE A 160 6.80 -9.84 -8.31
C ILE A 160 7.42 -8.77 -7.42
N THR A 161 6.64 -7.93 -6.73
CA THR A 161 7.17 -7.01 -5.70
C THR A 161 7.25 -7.72 -4.35
N HIS A 162 6.26 -8.56 -4.07
CA HIS A 162 6.24 -9.45 -2.91
C HIS A 162 5.33 -10.63 -3.26
N VAL A 163 5.87 -11.86 -3.29
CA VAL A 163 5.16 -13.07 -3.81
C VAL A 163 3.81 -13.28 -3.15
N GLN A 164 3.70 -12.89 -1.89
CA GLN A 164 2.46 -12.99 -1.12
C GLN A 164 1.31 -12.19 -1.75
N GLU A 165 1.60 -11.04 -2.38
CA GLU A 165 0.58 -10.19 -3.02
C GLU A 165 -0.10 -10.87 -4.22
N ALA A 166 0.41 -12.02 -4.68
CA ALA A 166 -0.30 -12.88 -5.63
C ALA A 166 -1.72 -13.20 -5.15
N LEU A 167 -1.96 -13.23 -3.83
CA LEU A 167 -3.28 -13.47 -3.27
C LEU A 167 -4.30 -12.40 -3.68
N PHE A 168 -3.87 -11.15 -3.93
CA PHE A 168 -4.76 -10.11 -4.45
C PHE A 168 -5.31 -10.43 -5.85
N LEU A 169 -4.61 -11.25 -6.66
CA LEU A 169 -5.14 -11.71 -7.94
C LEU A 169 -6.43 -12.52 -7.78
N ALA A 170 -6.75 -13.04 -6.60
CA ALA A 170 -8.03 -13.69 -6.30
C ALA A 170 -9.25 -12.75 -6.47
N LEU A 171 -9.03 -11.43 -6.55
CA LEU A 171 -10.09 -10.49 -6.92
C LEU A 171 -10.58 -10.67 -8.37
N VAL A 172 -9.74 -11.22 -9.26
CA VAL A 172 -10.09 -11.50 -10.66
C VAL A 172 -11.15 -12.61 -10.77
N PRO A 173 -10.95 -13.82 -10.21
CA PRO A 173 -12.01 -14.83 -10.19
C PRO A 173 -13.21 -14.38 -9.35
N ALA A 174 -13.05 -13.56 -8.30
CA ALA A 174 -14.18 -12.99 -7.58
C ALA A 174 -15.06 -12.09 -8.47
N GLU A 175 -14.45 -11.22 -9.29
CA GLU A 175 -15.15 -10.43 -10.31
C GLU A 175 -15.86 -11.34 -11.32
N ALA A 176 -15.17 -12.38 -11.80
CA ALA A 176 -15.70 -13.31 -12.79
C ALA A 176 -16.94 -14.06 -12.27
N VAL A 177 -16.85 -14.63 -11.07
CA VAL A 177 -17.97 -15.32 -10.41
C VAL A 177 -19.14 -14.36 -10.22
N TRP A 178 -18.89 -13.13 -9.77
CA TRP A 178 -19.94 -12.13 -9.62
C TRP A 178 -20.62 -11.79 -10.97
N GLN A 179 -19.85 -11.62 -12.05
CA GLN A 179 -20.40 -11.38 -13.39
C GLN A 179 -21.28 -12.54 -13.87
N VAL A 180 -20.87 -13.79 -13.63
CA VAL A 180 -21.66 -14.97 -14.00
C VAL A 180 -22.97 -15.03 -13.20
N LEU A 181 -22.88 -14.89 -11.87
CA LEU A 181 -24.05 -14.94 -10.98
C LEU A 181 -25.09 -13.85 -11.30
N HIS A 182 -24.65 -12.68 -11.74
CA HIS A 182 -25.51 -11.55 -12.09
C HIS A 182 -25.84 -11.47 -13.59
N ARG A 183 -25.54 -12.53 -14.37
CA ARG A 183 -25.79 -12.59 -15.82
C ARG A 183 -25.20 -11.41 -16.61
N ALA A 184 -24.11 -10.84 -16.10
CA ALA A 184 -23.35 -9.76 -16.73
C ALA A 184 -22.18 -10.27 -17.57
N TRP A 185 -21.92 -11.58 -17.56
CA TRP A 185 -20.87 -12.20 -18.36
C TRP A 185 -21.17 -12.15 -19.86
N GLY A 186 -20.19 -11.71 -20.66
CA GLY A 186 -20.31 -11.69 -22.13
C GLY A 186 -19.05 -12.22 -22.80
N PHE A 187 -19.15 -12.57 -24.09
CA PHE A 187 -18.01 -13.08 -24.86
C PHE A 187 -16.82 -12.10 -24.91
N ARG A 188 -17.10 -10.78 -24.87
CA ARG A 188 -16.09 -9.72 -24.75
C ARG A 188 -15.33 -9.75 -23.41
N SER A 189 -15.89 -10.38 -22.36
CA SER A 189 -15.19 -10.56 -21.09
C SER A 189 -14.01 -11.52 -21.26
N LEU A 190 -14.12 -12.55 -22.11
CA LEU A 190 -13.07 -13.55 -22.29
C LEU A 190 -11.79 -12.94 -22.89
N SER A 191 -11.92 -12.10 -23.92
CA SER A 191 -10.77 -11.38 -24.48
C SER A 191 -10.18 -10.37 -23.49
N GLY A 192 -11.01 -9.75 -22.66
CA GLY A 192 -10.57 -8.90 -21.55
C GLY A 192 -9.72 -9.65 -20.52
N TYR A 193 -10.21 -10.79 -20.02
CA TYR A 193 -9.46 -11.65 -19.10
C TYR A 193 -8.19 -12.22 -19.75
N GLY A 194 -8.21 -12.50 -21.05
CA GLY A 194 -7.01 -12.86 -21.81
C GLY A 194 -5.95 -11.75 -21.81
N LEU A 195 -6.35 -10.50 -22.07
CA LEU A 195 -5.45 -9.34 -21.99
C LEU A 195 -4.92 -9.09 -20.57
N LEU A 196 -5.76 -9.33 -19.56
CA LEU A 196 -5.33 -9.29 -18.16
C LEU A 196 -4.27 -10.36 -17.88
N ALA A 197 -4.50 -11.60 -18.31
CA ALA A 197 -3.53 -12.68 -18.14
C ALA A 197 -2.19 -12.37 -18.81
N VAL A 198 -2.21 -11.80 -20.03
CA VAL A 198 -1.00 -11.30 -20.70
C VAL A 198 -0.33 -10.19 -19.88
N GLY A 199 -1.11 -9.26 -19.33
CA GLY A 199 -0.60 -8.23 -18.43
C GLY A 199 0.06 -8.80 -17.17
N VAL A 200 -0.53 -9.83 -16.54
CA VAL A 200 0.05 -10.51 -15.38
C VAL A 200 1.34 -11.25 -15.73
N ALA A 201 1.35 -11.93 -16.88
CA ALA A 201 2.51 -12.71 -17.31
C ALA A 201 3.73 -11.82 -17.61
N LEU A 202 3.51 -10.60 -18.15
CA LEU A 202 4.61 -9.74 -18.60
C LEU A 202 5.64 -9.41 -17.49
N PRO A 203 5.26 -9.02 -16.25
CA PRO A 203 6.21 -8.88 -15.13
C PRO A 203 6.73 -10.21 -14.57
N ILE A 204 5.95 -11.29 -14.64
CA ILE A 204 6.37 -12.59 -14.08
C ILE A 204 7.51 -13.19 -14.90
N VAL A 205 7.51 -13.03 -16.23
CA VAL A 205 8.56 -13.57 -17.10
C VAL A 205 9.98 -13.13 -16.69
N PRO A 206 10.32 -11.84 -16.50
CA PRO A 206 11.65 -11.45 -16.06
C PRO A 206 11.99 -11.97 -14.66
N GLN A 207 11.03 -12.11 -13.74
CA GLN A 207 11.26 -12.76 -12.45
C GLN A 207 11.70 -14.22 -12.64
N LEU A 208 10.98 -14.99 -13.46
CA LEU A 208 11.31 -16.38 -13.75
C LEU A 208 12.68 -16.53 -14.42
N VAL A 209 13.06 -15.60 -15.30
CA VAL A 209 14.40 -15.57 -15.91
C VAL A 209 15.47 -15.32 -14.85
N VAL A 210 15.26 -14.37 -13.93
CA VAL A 210 16.18 -14.10 -12.83
C VAL A 210 16.32 -15.33 -11.93
N ASP A 211 15.21 -15.98 -11.57
CA ASP A 211 15.23 -17.21 -10.77
C ASP A 211 16.00 -18.33 -11.49
N GLN A 212 15.83 -18.47 -12.81
CA GLN A 212 16.56 -19.46 -13.61
C GLN A 212 18.06 -19.15 -13.67
N VAL A 213 18.46 -17.87 -13.75
CA VAL A 213 19.88 -17.49 -13.77
C VAL A 213 20.52 -17.71 -12.40
N ILE A 214 19.92 -17.18 -11.33
CA ILE A 214 20.47 -17.19 -9.97
C ILE A 214 20.39 -18.60 -9.38
N PHE A 215 19.21 -19.22 -9.40
CA PHE A 215 18.93 -20.47 -8.69
C PHE A 215 18.90 -21.71 -9.59
N GLN A 216 19.08 -21.56 -10.91
CA GLN A 216 19.04 -22.68 -11.88
C GLN A 216 17.69 -23.42 -11.89
N GLN A 217 16.60 -22.72 -11.56
CA GLN A 217 15.25 -23.26 -11.56
C GLN A 217 14.19 -22.20 -11.89
N TRP A 218 13.03 -22.65 -12.35
CA TRP A 218 11.91 -21.79 -12.75
C TRP A 218 10.91 -21.50 -11.62
N LEU A 219 11.28 -21.75 -10.36
CA LEU A 219 10.45 -21.46 -9.20
C LEU A 219 11.20 -20.54 -8.23
N PRO A 220 10.54 -19.58 -7.58
CA PRO A 220 11.18 -18.75 -6.57
C PRO A 220 11.76 -19.62 -5.45
N GLN A 221 13.02 -19.39 -5.10
CA GLN A 221 13.62 -20.01 -3.91
C GLN A 221 13.17 -19.25 -2.66
N PRO A 222 12.53 -19.90 -1.67
CA PRO A 222 12.29 -19.27 -0.39
C PRO A 222 13.61 -19.02 0.34
N ALA A 223 13.64 -17.99 1.19
CA ALA A 223 14.78 -17.77 2.07
C ALA A 223 14.95 -18.99 3.01
N PRO A 224 16.16 -19.55 3.16
CA PRO A 224 16.36 -20.86 3.80
C PRO A 224 16.01 -20.89 5.30
N ASN A 225 15.88 -19.72 5.93
CA ASN A 225 15.60 -19.57 7.36
C ASN A 225 14.11 -19.29 7.67
N ILE A 226 13.23 -19.31 6.67
CA ILE A 226 11.81 -19.04 6.83
C ILE A 226 11.01 -20.26 6.36
N ALA A 227 10.25 -20.86 7.27
CA ALA A 227 9.39 -22.00 7.00
C ALA A 227 7.92 -21.66 7.24
N PHE A 228 7.02 -22.45 6.65
CA PHE A 228 5.59 -22.37 6.91
C PHE A 228 5.14 -23.49 7.85
N ASP A 229 4.37 -23.14 8.88
CA ASP A 229 3.52 -24.04 9.65
C ASP A 229 2.06 -23.57 9.54
N PHE A 230 1.36 -24.11 8.53
CA PHE A 230 -0.06 -23.84 8.32
C PHE A 230 -0.97 -24.56 9.34
N THR A 231 -0.43 -25.52 10.10
CA THR A 231 -1.19 -26.30 11.08
C THR A 231 -1.25 -25.63 12.45
N HIS A 232 -0.23 -24.84 12.80
CA HIS A 232 -0.15 -24.08 14.05
C HIS A 232 0.13 -22.59 13.79
N PRO A 233 -0.78 -21.88 13.11
CA PRO A 233 -0.59 -20.46 12.84
C PRO A 233 -0.61 -19.63 14.12
N HIS A 234 0.34 -18.70 14.24
CA HIS A 234 0.50 -17.72 15.32
C HIS A 234 -0.53 -16.59 15.25
N LEU A 235 -1.83 -16.93 15.17
CA LEU A 235 -2.91 -15.97 14.90
C LEU A 235 -3.01 -14.90 16.01
N LEU A 236 -3.05 -15.33 17.28
CA LEU A 236 -3.15 -14.39 18.39
C LEU A 236 -1.86 -13.59 18.56
N ASP A 237 -0.70 -14.22 18.35
CA ASP A 237 0.59 -13.54 18.47
C ASP A 237 0.71 -12.44 17.40
N LEU A 238 0.43 -12.76 16.13
CA LEU A 238 0.41 -11.77 15.04
C LEU A 238 -0.62 -10.66 15.29
N LEU A 239 -1.73 -10.93 16.00
CA LEU A 239 -2.75 -9.92 16.24
C LEU A 239 -2.38 -8.98 17.38
N VAL A 240 -1.93 -9.50 18.52
CA VAL A 240 -1.82 -8.72 19.77
C VAL A 240 -0.45 -8.74 20.44
N SER A 241 0.52 -9.54 20.00
CA SER A 241 1.82 -9.60 20.66
C SER A 241 2.52 -8.24 20.71
N THR A 242 3.25 -7.95 21.79
CA THR A 242 4.15 -6.79 21.84
C THR A 242 5.33 -6.96 20.88
N HIS A 243 5.61 -8.19 20.44
CA HIS A 243 6.56 -8.50 19.37
C HIS A 243 5.89 -8.33 18.01
N HIS A 244 5.83 -7.08 17.53
CA HIS A 244 5.33 -6.71 16.20
C HIS A 244 3.86 -7.07 15.88
N GLY A 245 3.00 -7.31 16.89
CA GLY A 245 1.58 -7.59 16.67
C GLY A 245 0.83 -6.44 15.98
N TRP A 246 -0.17 -6.78 15.16
CA TRP A 246 -0.84 -5.83 14.28
C TRP A 246 -1.69 -4.80 15.06
N LEU A 247 -2.50 -5.24 16.02
CA LEU A 247 -3.35 -4.35 16.82
C LEU A 247 -2.59 -3.68 17.97
N SER A 248 -1.61 -4.37 18.56
CA SER A 248 -0.76 -3.80 19.61
C SER A 248 0.08 -2.64 19.08
N TRP A 249 0.61 -2.75 17.86
CA TRP A 249 1.37 -1.68 17.24
C TRP A 249 0.49 -0.66 16.50
N SER A 250 -0.74 -1.03 16.12
CA SER A 250 -1.66 -0.16 15.37
C SER A 250 -3.11 -0.31 15.85
N PRO A 251 -3.47 0.19 17.04
CA PRO A 251 -4.82 0.06 17.59
C PRO A 251 -5.91 0.63 16.68
N LEU A 252 -5.56 1.61 15.83
CA LEU A 252 -6.49 2.19 14.85
C LEU A 252 -6.99 1.15 13.83
N VAL A 253 -6.25 0.07 13.60
CA VAL A 253 -6.69 -1.05 12.76
C VAL A 253 -7.95 -1.69 13.32
N ALA A 254 -8.13 -1.79 14.65
CA ALA A 254 -9.36 -2.31 15.23
C ALA A 254 -10.58 -1.47 14.83
N LEU A 255 -10.44 -0.14 14.81
CA LEU A 255 -11.49 0.76 14.31
C LEU A 255 -11.76 0.55 12.81
N ALA A 256 -10.74 0.23 12.03
CA ALA A 256 -10.91 -0.11 10.62
C ALA A 256 -11.68 -1.43 10.44
N LEU A 257 -11.35 -2.47 11.22
CA LEU A 257 -12.03 -3.77 11.20
C LEU A 257 -13.52 -3.65 11.51
N LEU A 258 -13.91 -2.79 12.46
CA LEU A 258 -15.32 -2.50 12.78
C LEU A 258 -16.11 -1.91 11.59
N GLY A 259 -15.42 -1.25 10.66
CA GLY A 259 -16.04 -0.64 9.47
C GLY A 259 -16.24 -1.62 8.31
N LEU A 260 -15.58 -2.78 8.32
CA LEU A 260 -15.60 -3.74 7.21
C LEU A 260 -16.99 -4.26 6.82
N PRO A 261 -17.94 -4.51 7.76
CA PRO A 261 -19.30 -4.88 7.37
C PRO A 261 -19.98 -3.84 6.46
N THR A 262 -19.67 -2.56 6.65
CA THR A 262 -20.20 -1.48 5.80
C THR A 262 -19.49 -1.47 4.44
N VAL A 263 -18.18 -1.76 4.41
CA VAL A 263 -17.41 -1.91 3.16
C VAL A 263 -17.98 -3.05 2.31
N VAL A 264 -18.18 -4.23 2.91
CA VAL A 264 -18.79 -5.39 2.26
C VAL A 264 -20.16 -5.04 1.68
N ARG A 265 -21.03 -4.39 2.47
CA ARG A 265 -22.37 -4.00 1.98
C ARG A 265 -22.32 -2.97 0.85
N ARG A 266 -21.38 -2.01 0.87
CA ARG A 266 -21.31 -0.94 -0.14
C ARG A 266 -20.57 -1.33 -1.42
N LEU A 267 -19.62 -2.24 -1.33
CA LEU A 267 -18.76 -2.64 -2.44
C LEU A 267 -19.03 -4.06 -2.94
N GLU A 268 -19.98 -4.77 -2.32
CA GLU A 268 -20.48 -6.08 -2.75
C GLU A 268 -19.33 -7.10 -2.91
N TRP A 269 -19.22 -7.75 -4.08
CA TRP A 269 -18.20 -8.76 -4.38
C TRP A 269 -16.77 -8.27 -4.09
N PHE A 270 -16.51 -6.98 -4.28
CA PHE A 270 -15.18 -6.42 -4.06
C PHE A 270 -14.88 -6.25 -2.57
N GLY A 271 -15.89 -5.85 -1.78
CA GLY A 271 -15.74 -5.81 -0.33
C GLY A 271 -15.56 -7.21 0.27
N VAL A 272 -16.30 -8.20 -0.22
CA VAL A 272 -16.12 -9.62 0.16
C VAL A 272 -14.74 -10.12 -0.27
N GLY A 273 -14.34 -9.88 -1.52
CA GLY A 273 -13.06 -10.30 -2.05
C GLY A 273 -11.88 -9.72 -1.28
N LEU A 274 -11.90 -8.41 -0.98
CA LEU A 274 -10.86 -7.78 -0.15
C LEU A 274 -10.82 -8.35 1.26
N LEU A 275 -11.97 -8.65 1.87
CA LEU A 275 -12.02 -9.28 3.20
C LEU A 275 -11.40 -10.68 3.17
N LEU A 276 -11.74 -11.49 2.17
CA LEU A 276 -11.19 -12.85 2.02
C LEU A 276 -9.69 -12.82 1.75
N VAL A 277 -9.23 -11.92 0.88
CA VAL A 277 -7.79 -11.68 0.67
C VAL A 277 -7.11 -11.27 1.98
N GLY A 278 -7.69 -10.33 2.74
CA GLY A 278 -7.14 -9.90 4.02
C GLY A 278 -7.08 -11.01 5.07
N ILE A 279 -8.08 -11.90 5.11
CA ILE A 279 -8.07 -13.09 5.98
C ILE A 279 -6.96 -14.06 5.54
N GLY A 280 -6.83 -14.31 4.23
CA GLY A 280 -5.79 -15.19 3.71
C GLY A 280 -4.38 -14.64 3.96
N GLU A 281 -4.18 -13.34 3.75
CA GLU A 281 -2.95 -12.61 4.05
C GLU A 281 -2.57 -12.72 5.53
N PHE A 282 -3.54 -12.50 6.42
CA PHE A 282 -3.34 -12.66 7.86
C PHE A 282 -2.97 -14.10 8.23
N TRP A 283 -3.63 -15.09 7.65
CA TRP A 283 -3.36 -16.50 7.92
C TRP A 283 -2.00 -16.95 7.40
N ILE A 284 -1.62 -16.56 6.18
CA ILE A 284 -0.29 -16.85 5.60
C ILE A 284 0.80 -16.26 6.49
N ASN A 285 0.65 -15.02 6.93
CA ASN A 285 1.62 -14.36 7.80
C ASN A 285 1.73 -14.99 9.17
N ALA A 286 0.60 -15.39 9.76
CA ALA A 286 0.59 -16.09 11.03
C ALA A 286 1.23 -17.48 10.93
N SER A 287 1.24 -18.07 9.73
CA SER A 287 1.82 -19.39 9.47
C SER A 287 3.32 -19.35 9.22
N LEU A 288 3.96 -18.18 9.20
CA LEU A 288 5.41 -18.07 9.03
C LEU A 288 6.14 -18.37 10.35
N SER A 289 7.25 -19.10 10.27
CA SER A 289 8.13 -19.34 11.42
C SER A 289 8.68 -18.05 12.03
N ASP A 290 8.74 -16.98 11.22
CA ASP A 290 9.08 -15.61 11.63
C ASP A 290 7.85 -14.69 11.52
N TRP A 291 6.68 -15.11 12.02
CA TRP A 291 5.42 -14.36 11.94
C TRP A 291 5.54 -12.88 12.35
N TRP A 292 6.45 -12.54 13.27
CA TRP A 292 6.72 -11.18 13.72
C TRP A 292 7.47 -10.30 12.69
N GLY A 293 8.01 -10.91 11.64
CA GLY A 293 8.64 -10.22 10.53
C GLY A 293 10.09 -9.83 10.74
N GLY A 294 10.81 -10.43 11.69
CA GLY A 294 12.19 -10.04 12.03
C GLY A 294 12.27 -8.61 12.59
N ASN A 295 13.45 -7.99 12.48
CA ASN A 295 13.70 -6.63 12.98
C ASN A 295 12.91 -5.58 12.17
N ALA A 296 11.65 -5.41 12.54
CA ALA A 296 10.64 -4.67 11.81
C ALA A 296 9.93 -3.67 12.74
N PHE A 297 9.37 -2.60 12.19
CA PHE A 297 8.45 -1.78 12.97
C PHE A 297 7.04 -2.34 12.79
N GLY A 298 6.41 -2.83 13.86
CA GLY A 298 5.09 -3.48 13.82
C GLY A 298 4.96 -4.63 12.81
N ALA A 299 3.72 -5.03 12.52
CA ALA A 299 3.40 -6.09 11.56
C ALA A 299 3.64 -5.63 10.12
N ARG A 300 4.89 -5.54 9.68
CA ARG A 300 5.27 -4.93 8.39
C ARG A 300 4.61 -5.56 7.17
N ARG A 301 4.44 -6.88 7.18
CA ARG A 301 3.79 -7.60 6.06
C ARG A 301 2.29 -7.28 5.96
N MET A 302 1.69 -6.70 7.02
CA MET A 302 0.31 -6.22 7.01
C MET A 302 0.17 -4.80 6.44
N THR A 303 1.25 -4.11 6.06
CA THR A 303 1.13 -2.80 5.39
C THR A 303 0.39 -2.91 4.07
N ASP A 304 0.46 -4.06 3.42
CA ASP A 304 -0.13 -4.29 2.09
C ASP A 304 -1.68 -4.34 2.16
N GLN A 305 -2.23 -4.51 3.37
CA GLN A 305 -3.66 -4.36 3.68
C GLN A 305 -4.15 -2.91 3.75
N SER A 306 -3.33 -1.92 3.38
CA SER A 306 -3.65 -0.49 3.45
C SER A 306 -4.96 -0.11 2.77
N LEU A 307 -5.34 -0.75 1.65
CA LEU A 307 -6.63 -0.51 0.98
C LEU A 307 -7.81 -0.98 1.84
N LEU A 308 -7.75 -2.20 2.38
CA LEU A 308 -8.80 -2.77 3.24
C LEU A 308 -8.94 -1.95 4.52
N VAL A 309 -7.82 -1.64 5.18
CA VAL A 309 -7.78 -0.79 6.39
C VAL A 309 -8.31 0.62 6.09
N GLY A 310 -7.91 1.23 4.97
CA GLY A 310 -8.39 2.56 4.58
C GLY A 310 -9.90 2.61 4.32
N LEU A 311 -10.45 1.60 3.63
CA LEU A 311 -11.89 1.49 3.42
C LEU A 311 -12.65 1.28 4.74
N GLY A 312 -12.17 0.38 5.60
CA GLY A 312 -12.76 0.11 6.90
C GLY A 312 -12.74 1.34 7.81
N LEU A 313 -11.60 2.01 7.92
CA LEU A 313 -11.45 3.21 8.74
C LEU A 313 -12.34 4.35 8.24
N ALA A 314 -12.44 4.53 6.92
CA ALA A 314 -13.35 5.52 6.34
C ALA A 314 -14.82 5.19 6.61
N ALA A 315 -15.20 3.91 6.57
CA ALA A 315 -16.55 3.50 6.89
C ALA A 315 -16.91 3.79 8.36
N SER A 316 -16.01 3.49 9.30
CA SER A 316 -16.17 3.80 10.73
C SER A 316 -16.24 5.30 10.97
N CYS A 317 -15.37 6.09 10.34
CA CYS A 317 -15.43 7.55 10.40
C CYS A 317 -16.74 8.08 9.80
N ALA A 318 -17.18 7.57 8.65
CA ALA A 318 -18.44 7.99 8.02
C ALA A 318 -19.65 7.70 8.93
N TRP A 319 -19.66 6.55 9.62
CA TRP A 319 -20.68 6.21 10.59
C TRP A 319 -20.70 7.18 11.79
N LEU A 320 -19.54 7.51 12.36
CA LEU A 320 -19.42 8.50 13.44
C LEU A 320 -19.91 9.88 13.00
N PHE A 321 -19.61 10.29 11.77
CA PHE A 321 -20.06 11.57 11.22
C PHE A 321 -21.58 11.63 11.08
N GLN A 322 -22.23 10.54 10.64
CA GLN A 322 -23.69 10.44 10.57
C GLN A 322 -24.33 10.55 11.96
N ARG A 323 -23.66 10.07 13.01
CA ARG A 323 -24.08 10.20 14.41
C ARG A 323 -23.71 11.55 15.05
N ARG A 324 -23.22 12.52 14.27
CA ARG A 324 -22.73 13.83 14.74
C ARG A 324 -21.52 13.73 15.69
N LEU A 325 -20.77 12.63 15.64
CA LEU A 325 -19.57 12.35 16.44
C LEU A 325 -18.27 12.61 15.67
N ALA A 326 -18.24 13.61 14.80
CA ALA A 326 -17.07 13.91 13.96
C ALA A 326 -15.81 14.23 14.78
N ARG A 327 -15.97 14.87 15.95
CA ARG A 327 -14.86 15.14 16.88
C ARG A 327 -14.27 13.84 17.43
N LEU A 328 -15.10 12.87 17.80
CA LEU A 328 -14.63 11.57 18.29
C LEU A 328 -13.83 10.83 17.20
N ALA A 329 -14.30 10.84 15.95
CA ALA A 329 -13.55 10.26 14.84
C ALA A 329 -12.15 10.88 14.69
N ALA A 330 -12.07 12.23 14.73
CA ALA A 330 -10.80 12.93 14.66
C ALA A 330 -9.88 12.62 15.86
N VAL A 331 -10.43 12.55 17.07
CA VAL A 331 -9.70 12.20 18.30
C VAL A 331 -9.18 10.77 18.23
N LEU A 332 -9.98 9.80 17.78
CA LEU A 332 -9.53 8.41 17.66
C LEU A 332 -8.40 8.25 16.65
N VAL A 333 -8.49 8.92 15.50
CA VAL A 333 -7.40 8.93 14.51
C VAL A 333 -6.15 9.62 15.09
N ALA A 334 -6.30 10.78 15.71
CA ALA A 334 -5.19 11.49 16.34
C ALA A 334 -4.52 10.67 17.46
N ALA A 335 -5.30 9.95 18.26
CA ALA A 335 -4.80 9.04 19.28
C ALA A 335 -4.02 7.87 18.66
N GLY A 336 -4.50 7.31 17.55
CA GLY A 336 -3.77 6.30 16.79
C GLY A 336 -2.43 6.83 16.25
N VAL A 337 -2.41 8.05 15.71
CA VAL A 337 -1.17 8.70 15.24
C VAL A 337 -0.20 8.94 16.40
N ALA A 338 -0.69 9.44 17.53
CA ALA A 338 0.13 9.64 18.72
C ALA A 338 0.71 8.33 19.24
N TRP A 339 -0.09 7.26 19.29
CA TRP A 339 0.36 5.91 19.65
C TRP A 339 1.51 5.44 18.77
N THR A 340 1.35 5.53 17.44
CA THR A 340 2.38 5.10 16.49
C THR A 340 3.63 5.97 16.58
N ALA A 341 3.50 7.28 16.78
CA ALA A 341 4.64 8.19 16.97
C ALA A 341 5.45 7.85 18.25
N LEU A 342 4.76 7.57 19.36
CA LEU A 342 5.40 7.12 20.60
C LEU A 342 6.08 5.77 20.41
N LEU A 343 5.45 4.82 19.71
CA LEU A 343 6.07 3.54 19.38
C LEU A 343 7.28 3.67 18.48
N LEU A 344 7.28 4.58 17.50
CA LEU A 344 8.46 4.85 16.69
C LEU A 344 9.64 5.27 17.58
N ALA A 345 9.40 6.21 18.50
CA ALA A 345 10.42 6.66 19.42
C ALA A 345 10.88 5.52 20.35
N GLN A 346 9.95 4.73 20.87
CA GLN A 346 10.29 3.57 21.69
C GLN A 346 11.12 2.54 20.93
N TYR A 347 10.71 2.21 19.71
CA TYR A 347 11.38 1.23 18.85
C TYR A 347 12.81 1.65 18.51
N TYR A 348 13.02 2.91 18.12
CA TYR A 348 14.35 3.37 17.72
C TYR A 348 15.29 3.70 18.88
N TYR A 349 14.78 4.08 20.05
CA TYR A 349 15.62 4.59 21.15
C TYR A 349 15.62 3.76 22.43
N LEU A 350 14.60 2.94 22.66
CA LEU A 350 14.43 2.19 23.92
C LEU A 350 14.52 0.68 23.73
N ILE A 351 13.94 0.14 22.65
CA ILE A 351 14.01 -1.29 22.33
C ILE A 351 15.40 -1.61 21.76
N ARG A 352 16.18 -2.40 22.51
CA ARG A 352 17.59 -2.72 22.16
C ARG A 352 17.77 -4.05 21.43
N THR A 353 16.78 -4.93 21.53
CA THR A 353 16.80 -6.28 20.97
C THR A 353 15.53 -6.52 20.19
N ASP A 354 15.58 -7.38 19.16
CA ASP A 354 14.43 -7.79 18.35
C ASP A 354 13.53 -8.80 19.10
N VAL A 355 13.15 -8.45 20.32
CA VAL A 355 12.29 -9.24 21.20
C VAL A 355 11.24 -8.30 21.77
N GLY A 356 9.97 -8.68 21.65
CA GLY A 356 8.87 -7.90 22.22
C GLY A 356 9.00 -7.78 23.74
N PRO A 357 9.04 -6.56 24.31
CA PRO A 357 9.08 -6.41 25.76
C PRO A 357 7.76 -6.89 26.39
N PRO A 358 7.75 -7.28 27.68
CA PRO A 358 6.51 -7.57 28.40
C PRO A 358 5.53 -6.38 28.29
N TRP A 359 4.23 -6.65 28.30
CA TRP A 359 3.19 -5.61 28.15
C TRP A 359 3.37 -4.38 29.05
N ARG A 360 3.76 -4.61 30.31
CA ARG A 360 4.04 -3.51 31.24
C ARG A 360 5.14 -2.60 30.71
N ASP A 361 6.25 -3.17 30.28
CA ASP A 361 7.41 -2.42 29.78
C ASP A 361 7.16 -1.84 28.39
N PHE A 362 6.34 -2.50 27.58
CA PHE A 362 5.84 -1.97 26.32
C PHE A 362 5.07 -0.65 26.55
N LEU A 363 4.13 -0.63 27.50
CA LEU A 363 3.34 0.57 27.81
C LEU A 363 4.15 1.65 28.53
N LEU A 364 4.96 1.28 29.53
CA LEU A 364 5.84 2.23 30.23
C LEU A 364 6.88 2.83 29.29
N GLY A 365 7.38 2.03 28.34
CA GLY A 365 8.32 2.49 27.32
C GLY A 365 7.73 3.58 26.42
N GLN A 366 6.43 3.55 26.11
CA GLN A 366 5.80 4.65 25.36
C GLN A 366 5.80 5.97 26.14
N LEU A 367 5.63 5.92 27.46
CA LEU A 367 5.71 7.13 28.29
C LEU A 367 7.13 7.68 28.31
N GLN A 368 8.14 6.80 28.40
CA GLN A 368 9.55 7.19 28.31
C GLN A 368 9.90 7.73 26.92
N ALA A 369 9.27 7.20 25.87
CA ALA A 369 9.51 7.58 24.48
C ALA A 369 9.15 9.05 24.18
N ILE A 370 8.30 9.69 24.99
CA ILE A 370 7.96 11.12 24.87
C ILE A 370 9.23 11.98 24.81
N ALA A 371 10.24 11.67 25.64
CA ALA A 371 11.50 12.41 25.68
C ALA A 371 12.34 12.27 24.39
N PHE A 372 12.05 11.26 23.57
CA PHE A 372 12.78 10.96 22.33
C PHE A 372 12.03 11.42 21.07
N ILE A 373 10.79 11.88 21.18
CA ILE A 373 10.01 12.42 20.06
C ILE A 373 10.76 13.52 19.28
N PRO A 374 11.40 14.52 19.93
CA PRO A 374 12.18 15.52 19.18
C PRO A 374 13.29 14.91 18.32
N ARG A 375 13.90 13.80 18.78
CA ARG A 375 14.97 13.13 18.04
C ARG A 375 14.46 12.45 16.76
N LEU A 376 13.23 11.93 16.76
CA LEU A 376 12.60 11.39 15.54
C LEU A 376 12.53 12.45 14.43
N PHE A 377 12.17 13.70 14.75
CA PHE A 377 12.05 14.75 13.75
C PHE A 377 13.40 15.27 13.26
N ILE A 378 14.41 15.32 14.13
CA ILE A 378 15.77 15.77 13.79
C ILE A 378 16.50 14.73 12.90
N GLN A 379 16.08 13.46 12.91
CA GLN A 379 16.60 12.42 12.00
C GLN A 379 16.24 12.62 10.51
N GLY A 380 15.42 13.63 10.18
CA GLY A 380 15.16 14.01 8.78
C GLY A 380 16.46 14.28 8.03
N THR A 381 16.66 13.64 6.87
CA THR A 381 17.92 13.74 6.10
C THR A 381 18.33 15.20 5.84
N VAL A 382 17.38 16.03 5.38
CA VAL A 382 17.61 17.47 5.13
C VAL A 382 17.96 18.22 6.43
N VAL A 383 17.25 17.95 7.53
CA VAL A 383 17.46 18.64 8.81
C VAL A 383 18.84 18.30 9.38
N ARG A 384 19.23 17.02 9.28
CA ARG A 384 20.55 16.55 9.71
C ARG A 384 21.67 17.14 8.87
N GLU A 385 21.51 17.17 7.54
CA GLU A 385 22.49 17.78 6.63
C GLU A 385 22.65 19.27 6.91
N VAL A 386 21.57 19.98 7.23
CA VAL A 386 21.61 21.38 7.71
C VAL A 386 22.37 21.48 9.03
N ALA A 387 22.06 20.64 10.01
CA ALA A 387 22.70 20.65 11.32
C ALA A 387 24.20 20.31 11.24
N ASP A 388 24.59 19.43 10.32
CA ASP A 388 25.97 19.04 10.02
C ASP A 388 26.71 20.09 9.17
N GLY A 389 26.09 21.24 8.86
CA GLY A 389 26.67 22.32 8.06
C GLY A 389 26.80 22.03 6.56
N SER A 390 26.22 20.92 6.09
CA SER A 390 26.26 20.45 4.69
C SER A 390 25.12 21.07 3.86
N TRP A 391 25.06 22.40 3.80
CA TRP A 391 23.94 23.15 3.22
C TRP A 391 23.64 22.83 1.76
N LEU A 392 24.66 22.59 0.93
CA LEU A 392 24.46 22.24 -0.48
C LEU A 392 23.83 20.86 -0.64
N LEU A 393 24.25 19.89 0.19
CA LEU A 393 23.66 18.55 0.20
C LEU A 393 22.21 18.61 0.70
N ALA A 394 21.95 19.37 1.76
CA ALA A 394 20.60 19.60 2.26
C ALA A 394 19.66 20.21 1.21
N LEU A 395 20.16 21.22 0.48
CA LEU A 395 19.42 21.83 -0.62
C LEU A 395 19.13 20.82 -1.73
N TYR A 396 20.15 20.07 -2.16
CA TYR A 396 20.01 19.02 -3.16
C TYR A 396 18.97 17.97 -2.76
N THR A 397 19.11 17.38 -1.57
CA THR A 397 18.17 16.38 -1.04
C THR A 397 16.75 16.97 -0.95
N GLY A 398 16.60 18.19 -0.42
CA GLY A 398 15.31 18.87 -0.33
C GLY A 398 14.65 19.11 -1.68
N LEU A 399 15.42 19.51 -2.70
CA LEU A 399 14.92 19.68 -4.07
C LEU A 399 14.51 18.35 -4.70
N VAL A 400 15.24 17.26 -4.46
CA VAL A 400 14.86 15.91 -4.91
C VAL A 400 13.53 15.51 -4.28
N VAL A 401 13.38 15.65 -2.95
CA VAL A 401 12.12 15.33 -2.26
C VAL A 401 10.96 16.14 -2.83
N ALA A 402 11.12 17.46 -2.94
CA ALA A 402 10.09 18.33 -3.48
C ALA A 402 9.73 17.98 -4.93
N GLY A 403 10.74 17.74 -5.77
CA GLY A 403 10.57 17.35 -7.17
C GLY A 403 9.81 16.03 -7.32
N VAL A 404 10.17 15.02 -6.53
CA VAL A 404 9.49 13.71 -6.49
C VAL A 404 8.03 13.85 -6.08
N VAL A 405 7.76 14.59 -5.01
CA VAL A 405 6.39 14.81 -4.53
C VAL A 405 5.57 15.56 -5.58
N VAL A 406 6.10 16.63 -6.16
CA VAL A 406 5.43 17.38 -7.24
C VAL A 406 5.16 16.51 -8.46
N ALA A 407 6.14 15.68 -8.87
CA ALA A 407 5.98 14.75 -9.97
C ALA A 407 4.87 13.73 -9.69
N ALA A 408 4.86 13.11 -8.50
CA ALA A 408 3.82 12.16 -8.09
C ALA A 408 2.43 12.82 -8.06
N LEU A 409 2.30 14.02 -7.51
CA LEU A 409 1.05 14.79 -7.50
C LEU A 409 0.57 15.13 -8.92
N LYS A 410 1.48 15.48 -9.83
CA LYS A 410 1.17 15.79 -11.24
C LYS A 410 0.74 14.55 -12.00
N VAL A 411 1.40 13.41 -11.78
CA VAL A 411 1.01 12.13 -12.37
C VAL A 411 -0.35 11.70 -11.83
N GLY A 412 -0.53 11.67 -10.51
CA GLY A 412 -1.77 11.25 -9.86
C GLY A 412 -2.98 12.15 -10.13
N SER A 413 -2.78 13.44 -10.40
CA SER A 413 -3.87 14.34 -10.80
C SER A 413 -4.33 14.12 -12.25
N ARG A 414 -3.42 13.72 -13.16
CA ARG A 414 -3.73 13.43 -14.56
C ARG A 414 -4.35 12.05 -14.77
N THR A 415 -4.01 11.08 -13.93
CA THR A 415 -4.50 9.69 -14.02
C THR A 415 -5.84 9.48 -13.33
N SER A 416 -6.68 10.52 -13.19
CA SER A 416 -7.99 10.38 -12.53
C SER A 416 -8.86 9.35 -13.25
N LEU A 417 -8.91 8.14 -12.70
CA LEU A 417 -9.82 7.10 -13.15
C LEU A 417 -11.24 7.64 -13.15
N ARG A 418 -11.89 7.63 -14.33
CA ARG A 418 -13.34 7.84 -14.42
C ARG A 418 -13.98 6.62 -13.76
N ILE A 419 -14.42 6.79 -12.52
CA ILE A 419 -15.07 5.71 -11.78
C ILE A 419 -16.46 5.52 -12.38
N ASN A 420 -16.71 4.34 -12.94
CA ASN A 420 -17.98 4.02 -13.59
C ASN A 420 -18.98 3.46 -12.56
N GLY A 421 -20.16 4.06 -12.47
CA GLY A 421 -21.25 3.63 -11.57
C GLY A 421 -21.25 4.34 -10.20
N ARG A 422 -22.23 4.00 -9.37
CA ARG A 422 -22.27 4.37 -7.94
C ARG A 422 -21.89 3.15 -7.08
N PRO A 423 -21.26 3.34 -5.91
CA PRO A 423 -21.08 2.24 -4.95
C PRO A 423 -22.45 1.67 -4.57
N GLY A 424 -22.59 0.34 -4.54
CA GLY A 424 -23.82 -0.37 -4.14
C GLY A 424 -25.03 -0.22 -5.08
N GLY A 425 -24.81 0.22 -6.33
CA GLY A 425 -25.85 0.40 -7.33
C GLY A 425 -25.94 -0.74 -8.35
N ASP A 426 -25.49 -1.95 -8.00
CA ASP A 426 -25.45 -3.10 -8.89
C ASP A 426 -26.61 -4.11 -8.63
N THR A 427 -27.47 -3.84 -7.63
CA THR A 427 -28.79 -4.50 -7.52
C THR A 427 -29.79 -3.80 -8.46
N PRO A 428 -30.42 -4.53 -9.41
CA PRO A 428 -31.56 -3.99 -10.15
C PRO A 428 -32.67 -3.71 -9.14
N ASN A 429 -33.21 -2.50 -9.12
CA ASN A 429 -34.44 -2.23 -8.39
C ASN A 429 -35.54 -3.08 -9.05
N PRO A 430 -36.21 -4.01 -8.35
CA PRO A 430 -37.31 -4.80 -8.94
C PRO A 430 -38.48 -3.92 -9.40
N ASP A 431 -38.56 -2.66 -8.94
CA ASP A 431 -39.64 -1.73 -9.29
C ASP A 431 -39.40 -0.87 -10.54
N SER A 432 -38.28 -1.02 -11.26
CA SER A 432 -38.10 -0.32 -12.54
C SER A 432 -38.65 -1.14 -13.72
N SER A 433 -39.90 -1.57 -13.63
CA SER A 433 -40.69 -1.87 -14.84
C SER A 433 -40.99 -0.55 -15.54
N GLY A 434 -40.54 -0.41 -16.80
CA GLY A 434 -40.49 0.85 -17.52
C GLY A 434 -41.79 1.66 -17.51
N ARG A 435 -41.71 2.87 -16.96
CA ARG A 435 -42.54 3.99 -17.40
C ARG A 435 -41.67 5.25 -17.49
N PRO A 436 -41.63 5.94 -18.63
CA PRO A 436 -40.96 7.23 -18.72
C PRO A 436 -41.70 8.23 -17.83
N VAL A 437 -40.95 8.91 -16.96
CA VAL A 437 -41.45 10.01 -16.13
C VAL A 437 -41.91 11.13 -17.07
N ARG A 438 -43.23 11.24 -17.27
CA ARG A 438 -43.82 12.43 -17.90
C ARG A 438 -43.60 13.62 -16.96
N SER A 439 -42.92 14.65 -17.44
CA SER A 439 -42.88 15.96 -16.79
C SER A 439 -44.30 16.53 -16.76
N LEU A 440 -44.85 16.69 -15.56
CA LEU A 440 -46.07 17.47 -15.35
C LEU A 440 -45.70 18.95 -15.36
N VAL A 441 -45.86 19.58 -16.53
CA VAL A 441 -46.02 21.04 -16.63
C VAL A 441 -47.52 21.33 -16.47
N PRO A 442 -47.96 22.19 -15.53
CA PRO A 442 -49.36 22.60 -15.48
C PRO A 442 -49.65 23.56 -16.62
N ALA A 443 -50.63 23.22 -17.47
CA ALA A 443 -51.23 24.17 -18.40
C ALA A 443 -52.11 25.17 -17.62
N PRO A 444 -52.05 26.48 -17.92
CA PRO A 444 -52.97 27.43 -17.31
C PRO A 444 -54.38 27.29 -17.90
N ALA A 445 -55.36 27.23 -17.00
CA ALA A 445 -56.78 27.16 -17.29
C ALA A 445 -57.27 28.43 -18.02
N ARG A 446 -58.01 28.22 -19.11
CA ARG A 446 -58.90 29.24 -19.68
C ARG A 446 -60.17 29.30 -18.82
N SER A 447 -60.62 30.50 -18.49
CA SER A 447 -61.95 30.81 -17.96
C SER A 447 -62.65 31.79 -18.92
N PRO A 448 -64.00 31.76 -19.05
CA PRO A 448 -64.71 32.29 -20.20
C PRO A 448 -65.07 33.78 -20.06
N ALA A 449 -65.44 34.34 -21.21
CA ALA A 449 -65.91 35.69 -21.40
C ALA A 449 -67.13 36.08 -20.56
N THR A 450 -67.13 37.31 -20.06
CA THR A 450 -68.31 38.18 -19.86
C THR A 450 -67.84 39.64 -19.83
N GLY A 451 -68.46 40.51 -20.65
CA GLY A 451 -68.34 41.98 -20.56
C GLY A 451 -67.80 42.62 -21.82
#